data_AF-A0A925EHZ1-F1
#
_entry.id   AF-A0A925EHZ1-F1
#
_cell.length_a   1.000
_cell.length_b   1.000
_cell.length_c   1.000
_cell.angle_alpha   90.00
_cell.angle_beta   90.00
_cell.angle_gamma   90.00
#
_symmetry.space_group_name_H-M   'P 1'
#
loop_
_entity.id
_entity.type
_entity.pdbx_description
1 polymer ?
#
loop_
_entity_poly.entity_id
_entity_poly.type
_entity_poly.pdbx_seq_one_letter_code
_entity_poly.pdbx_strand_id
1 'polypeptide(L)'
;MASKKVVFEDLSNALCALGFVEKFREDSIVFDRNGVIVALPVYRADEEVEERHLFYVRRTLATVGLSMNLPKGEAVVHSRDTADAALATGQTMTA
;
A
#
# COMPACT_ATOMS: atom_id res chain seq x y z
N MET A 1 21.31 9.31 -0.73
CA MET A 1 20.63 8.03 -1.03
C MET A 1 19.44 7.94 -0.08
N ALA A 2 18.27 8.46 -0.48
CA ALA A 2 17.11 8.55 0.42
C ALA A 2 16.46 7.17 0.54
N SER A 3 16.57 6.55 1.73
CA SER A 3 15.79 5.35 2.05
C SER A 3 14.34 5.79 2.21
N LYS A 4 13.48 5.44 1.25
CA LYS A 4 12.07 5.83 1.24
C LYS A 4 11.29 5.03 2.30
N LYS A 5 10.61 5.74 3.20
CA LYS A 5 9.76 5.25 4.30
C LYS A 5 8.64 4.34 3.76
N VAL A 6 8.38 3.13 4.27
CA VAL A 6 7.14 2.39 3.94
C VAL A 6 6.14 2.60 5.07
N VAL A 7 4.99 3.18 4.76
CA VAL A 7 3.90 3.37 5.75
C VAL A 7 3.00 2.14 5.81
N PHE A 8 2.34 1.95 6.95
CA PHE A 8 1.53 0.77 7.21
C PHE A 8 0.34 0.66 6.26
N GLU A 9 -0.33 1.77 5.94
CA GLU A 9 -1.46 1.77 4.99
C GLU A 9 -1.05 1.23 3.61
N ASP A 10 0.09 1.67 3.08
CA ASP A 10 0.62 1.17 1.80
C ASP A 10 0.92 -0.33 1.86
N LEU A 11 1.48 -0.80 2.99
CA LEU A 11 1.78 -2.21 3.20
C LEU A 11 0.49 -3.05 3.29
N SER A 12 -0.49 -2.59 4.07
CA SER A 12 -1.79 -3.27 4.23
C SER A 12 -2.52 -3.35 2.89
N ASN A 13 -2.62 -2.25 2.16
CA ASN A 13 -3.25 -2.20 0.84
C ASN A 13 -2.59 -3.19 -0.13
N ALA A 14 -1.26 -3.25 -0.12
CA ALA A 14 -0.54 -4.13 -1.00
C ALA A 14 -0.65 -5.63 -0.60
N LEU A 15 -0.75 -5.95 0.70
CA LEU A 15 -1.08 -7.30 1.16
C LEU A 15 -2.52 -7.69 0.80
N CYS A 16 -3.48 -6.77 0.96
CA CYS A 16 -4.87 -6.97 0.55
C CYS A 16 -4.98 -7.22 -0.97
N ALA A 17 -4.23 -6.49 -1.79
CA ALA A 17 -4.17 -6.70 -3.24
C ALA A 17 -3.60 -8.07 -3.63
N LEU A 18 -2.76 -8.67 -2.80
CA LEU A 18 -2.26 -10.04 -2.96
C LEU A 18 -3.27 -11.11 -2.48
N GLY A 19 -4.43 -10.69 -1.94
CA GLY A 19 -5.48 -11.56 -1.44
C GLY A 19 -5.29 -11.98 0.02
N PHE A 20 -4.48 -11.27 0.80
CA PHE A 20 -4.50 -11.41 2.25
C PHE A 20 -5.72 -10.71 2.84
N VAL A 21 -6.31 -11.31 3.87
CA VAL A 21 -7.40 -10.72 4.64
C VAL A 21 -6.84 -10.18 5.94
N GLU A 22 -6.99 -8.88 6.15
CA GLU A 22 -6.63 -8.22 7.41
C GLU A 22 -7.62 -8.59 8.52
N LYS A 23 -7.09 -8.95 9.70
CA LYS A 23 -7.83 -9.30 10.91
C LYS A 23 -7.17 -8.62 12.09
N PHE A 24 -7.95 -7.86 12.85
CA PHE A 24 -7.49 -7.25 14.09
C PHE A 24 -7.54 -8.26 15.25
N ARG A 25 -6.46 -8.35 16.01
CA ARG A 25 -6.35 -9.09 17.28
C ARG A 25 -5.91 -8.08 18.35
N GLU A 26 -6.22 -8.35 19.63
CA GLU A 26 -6.02 -7.42 20.75
C GLU A 26 -4.68 -6.67 20.71
N ASP A 27 -3.57 -7.36 20.37
CA ASP A 27 -2.22 -6.76 20.33
C ASP A 27 -1.54 -6.80 18.95
N SER A 28 -2.25 -7.19 17.88
CA SER A 28 -1.62 -7.35 16.56
C SER A 28 -2.59 -7.26 15.40
N ILE A 29 -2.06 -6.91 14.24
CA ILE A 29 -2.76 -6.97 12.96
C ILE A 29 -2.27 -8.21 12.23
N VAL A 30 -3.21 -9.09 11.87
CA VAL A 30 -2.93 -10.38 11.26
C VAL A 30 -3.47 -10.39 9.83
N PHE A 31 -2.60 -10.66 8.87
CA PHE A 31 -2.93 -10.87 7.46
C PHE A 31 -2.88 -12.36 7.17
N ASP A 32 -4.00 -12.92 6.69
CA ASP A 32 -4.14 -14.35 6.41
C ASP A 32 -4.53 -14.58 4.95
N ARG A 33 -3.79 -15.46 4.28
CA ARG A 33 -4.08 -15.91 2.92
C ARG A 33 -3.85 -17.41 2.82
N ASN A 34 -4.94 -18.19 2.76
CA ASN A 34 -4.88 -19.64 2.60
C ASN A 34 -3.95 -20.34 3.61
N GLY A 35 -3.94 -19.89 4.87
CA GLY A 35 -3.09 -20.46 5.93
C GLY A 35 -1.70 -19.84 6.02
N VAL A 36 -1.37 -18.89 5.16
CA VAL A 36 -0.15 -18.08 5.23
C VAL A 36 -0.43 -16.86 6.09
N ILE A 37 0.28 -16.75 7.20
CA ILE A 37 0.02 -15.73 8.21
C ILE A 37 1.18 -14.73 8.27
N VAL A 38 0.84 -13.44 8.21
CA VAL A 38 1.73 -12.32 8.52
C VAL A 38 1.14 -11.59 9.72
N ALA A 39 1.84 -11.59 10.85
CA ALA A 39 1.45 -10.85 12.05
C ALA A 39 2.36 -9.64 12.22
N LEU A 40 1.76 -8.47 12.42
CA LEU A 40 2.43 -7.20 12.67
C LEU A 40 1.92 -6.62 14.00
N PRO A 41 2.73 -5.85 14.74
CA PRO A 41 2.21 -5.05 15.83
C PRO A 41 1.18 -4.04 15.31
N VAL A 42 0.37 -3.50 16.21
CA VAL A 42 -0.61 -2.48 15.85
C VAL A 42 0.11 -1.21 15.40
N TYR A 43 -0.08 -0.87 14.12
CA TYR A 43 0.42 0.34 13.48
C TYR A 43 -0.75 1.28 13.17
N ARG A 44 -0.53 2.60 13.25
CA ARG A 44 -1.45 3.56 12.62
C ARG A 44 -1.26 3.57 11.11
N ALA A 45 -2.27 3.98 10.36
CA ALA A 45 -2.24 4.00 8.89
C ALA A 45 -1.03 4.78 8.33
N ASP A 46 -0.74 5.93 8.92
CA ASP A 46 0.36 6.84 8.57
C ASP A 46 1.70 6.47 9.22
N GLU A 47 1.74 5.42 10.04
CA GLU A 47 2.93 5.02 10.78
C GLU A 47 3.90 4.27 9.86
N GLU A 48 5.19 4.61 10.00
CA GLU A 48 6.26 3.96 9.27
C GLU A 48 6.51 2.56 9.84
N VAL A 49 6.46 1.55 8.98
CA VAL A 49 6.71 0.17 9.37
C VAL A 49 8.22 -0.03 9.54
N GLU A 50 8.61 -0.56 10.69
CA GLU A 50 10.01 -0.87 10.98
C GLU A 50 10.59 -1.85 9.95
N GLU A 51 11.86 -1.64 9.59
CA GLU A 51 12.53 -2.45 8.57
C GLU A 51 12.58 -3.94 8.94
N ARG A 52 12.67 -4.26 10.24
CA ARG A 52 12.62 -5.64 10.74
C ARG A 52 11.29 -6.33 10.39
N HIS A 53 10.17 -5.62 10.44
CA HIS A 53 8.87 -6.17 10.09
C HIS A 53 8.71 -6.30 8.58
N LEU A 54 9.18 -5.32 7.81
CA LEU A 54 9.24 -5.42 6.34
C LEU A 54 10.06 -6.63 5.89
N PHE A 55 11.16 -6.95 6.58
CA PHE A 55 11.95 -8.15 6.32
C PHE A 55 11.12 -9.43 6.53
N TYR A 56 10.37 -9.53 7.62
CA TYR A 56 9.49 -10.68 7.87
C TYR A 56 8.39 -10.79 6.80
N VAL A 57 7.75 -9.68 6.43
CA VAL A 57 6.72 -9.69 5.37
C VAL A 57 7.31 -10.19 4.05
N ARG A 58 8.45 -9.62 3.61
CA ARG A 58 9.11 -10.04 2.36
C ARG A 58 9.50 -11.50 2.39
N ARG A 59 10.02 -11.99 3.52
CA ARG A 59 10.37 -13.40 3.70
C ARG A 59 9.14 -14.30 3.58
N THR A 60 8.04 -13.96 4.25
CA THR A 60 6.80 -14.74 4.17
C THR A 60 6.24 -14.76 2.75
N LEU A 61 6.22 -13.63 2.05
CA LEU A 61 5.77 -13.56 0.66
C LEU A 61 6.64 -14.42 -0.27
N ALA A 62 7.97 -14.38 -0.08
CA ALA A 62 8.89 -15.22 -0.83
C ALA A 62 8.63 -16.73 -0.62
N THR A 63 8.23 -17.16 0.58
CA THR A 63 7.91 -18.58 0.84
C THR A 63 6.70 -19.09 0.06
N VAL A 64 5.82 -18.19 -0.36
CA VAL A 64 4.59 -18.53 -1.10
C VAL A 64 4.66 -18.12 -2.57
N GLY A 65 5.86 -17.82 -3.05
CA GLY A 65 6.10 -17.44 -4.45
C GLY A 65 5.51 -16.08 -4.83
N LEU A 66 5.14 -15.26 -3.85
CA LEU A 66 4.64 -13.91 -4.09
C LEU A 66 5.80 -12.93 -4.02
N SER A 67 5.91 -12.08 -5.04
CA SER A 67 6.72 -10.87 -4.97
C SER A 67 5.78 -9.69 -5.14
N MET A 68 6.04 -8.64 -4.37
CA MET A 68 5.37 -7.37 -4.53
C MET A 68 6.41 -6.33 -4.88
N ASN A 69 6.14 -5.58 -5.95
CA ASN A 69 6.80 -4.31 -6.16
C ASN A 69 6.16 -3.31 -5.20
N LEU A 70 6.49 -3.42 -3.90
CA LEU A 70 6.25 -2.32 -2.98
C LEU A 70 6.91 -1.10 -3.61
N PRO A 71 6.17 -0.01 -3.89
CA PRO A 71 6.82 1.22 -4.28
C PRO A 71 7.85 1.51 -3.19
N LYS A 72 9.10 1.79 -3.57
CA LYS A 72 9.98 2.48 -2.63
C LYS A 72 9.20 3.74 -2.26
N GLY A 73 8.67 3.83 -1.04
CA GLY A 73 7.68 4.79 -0.53
C GLY A 73 7.47 6.04 -1.38
N GLU A 74 6.65 5.92 -2.41
CA GLU A 74 6.22 7.04 -3.23
C GLU A 74 4.85 7.37 -2.69
N ALA A 75 4.76 8.47 -1.93
CA ALA A 75 3.50 8.98 -1.47
C ALA A 75 2.58 9.13 -2.69
N VAL A 76 1.61 8.24 -2.82
CA VAL A 76 0.42 8.50 -3.62
C VAL A 76 -0.33 9.55 -2.82
N VAL A 77 0.09 10.81 -2.99
CA VAL A 77 -0.76 11.95 -2.67
C VAL A 77 -1.96 11.76 -3.59
N HIS A 78 -3.05 11.23 -3.04
CA HIS A 78 -4.35 11.40 -3.65
C HIS A 78 -4.62 12.91 -3.64
N SER A 79 -4.16 13.60 -4.69
CA SER A 79 -4.60 14.93 -5.03
C SER A 79 -6.12 14.86 -5.15
N ARG A 80 -6.82 15.29 -4.09
CA ARG A 80 -8.20 15.76 -4.19
C ARG A 80 -8.17 17.03 -5.01
N ASP A 81 -8.09 16.89 -6.32
CA ASP A 81 -8.45 17.92 -7.28
C ASP A 81 -9.02 17.23 -8.53
N THR A 82 -10.22 16.67 -8.34
CA THR A 82 -11.20 16.58 -9.42
C THR A 82 -11.70 17.98 -9.71
N ALA A 83 -11.11 18.65 -10.69
CA ALA A 83 -11.73 19.75 -11.42
C ALA A 83 -11.52 19.53 -12.92
N ASP A 84 -12.45 18.76 -13.48
CA ASP A 84 -13.23 19.14 -14.67
C ASP A 84 -12.53 20.09 -15.66
N ALA A 85 -11.83 19.53 -16.64
CA ALA A 85 -11.41 20.26 -17.84
C ALA A 85 -11.28 19.33 -19.07
N ALA A 86 -12.30 18.49 -19.28
CA ALA A 86 -12.37 17.58 -20.43
C ALA A 86 -13.68 17.73 -21.21
N LEU A 87 -14.12 18.96 -21.48
CA LEU A 87 -15.26 19.20 -22.37
C LEU A 87 -14.95 20.22 -23.47
N ALA A 88 -14.82 19.64 -24.67
CA ALA A 88 -15.34 20.16 -25.94
C ALA A 88 -14.61 21.35 -26.57
N THR A 89 -13.60 20.98 -27.37
CA THR A 89 -13.34 21.54 -28.69
C THR A 89 -14.66 21.96 -29.39
N GLY A 90 -14.80 23.25 -29.68
CA GLY A 90 -15.97 23.81 -30.35
C GLY A 90 -15.64 25.12 -31.07
N GLN A 91 -15.00 24.99 -32.24
CA GLN A 91 -15.12 25.83 -33.44
C GLN A 91 -15.02 27.38 -33.36
N THR A 92 -13.96 27.90 -33.98
CA THR A 92 -13.94 28.93 -35.05
C THR A 92 -14.92 30.12 -34.99
N MET A 93 -14.41 31.34 -34.81
CA MET A 93 -14.26 32.36 -35.89
C MET A 93 -13.82 33.72 -35.32
N THR A 94 -12.98 34.39 -36.12
CA THR A 94 -12.58 35.80 -36.10
C THR A 94 -13.74 36.80 -36.08
N ALA A 95 -13.54 37.91 -35.37
CA ALA A 95 -13.89 39.26 -35.81
C ALA A 95 -12.85 40.24 -35.25
#